data_AF-A0A822XU56-F1
#
_entry.id   AF-A0A822XU56-F1
#
_cell.length_a   1.000
_cell.length_b   1.000
_cell.length_c   1.000
_cell.angle_alpha   90.00
_cell.angle_beta   90.00
_cell.angle_gamma   90.00
#
_symmetry.space_group_name_H-M   'P 1'
#
loop_
_entity.id
_entity.type
_entity.pdbx_description
1 polymer ?
#
loop_
_entity_poly.entity_id
_entity_poly.type
_entity_poly.pdbx_seq_one_letter_code
_entity_poly.pdbx_strand_id
1 'polypeptide(L)' 'MGKRKSRAKPPPKKRMDKLDTVFSCPFCNHGSSVECRL' A
#
# COMPACT_ATOMS: atom_id res chain seq x y z
N MET A 1 -36.04 -21.45 -18.71
CA MET A 1 -35.00 -20.50 -19.19
C MET A 1 -34.69 -19.46 -18.10
N GLY A 2 -33.86 -19.82 -17.11
CA GLY A 2 -33.52 -18.90 -16.01
C GLY A 2 -32.30 -18.04 -16.36
N LYS A 3 -32.46 -16.72 -16.36
CA LYS A 3 -31.36 -15.76 -16.54
C LYS A 3 -30.34 -15.95 -15.40
N ARG A 4 -29.24 -16.66 -15.67
CA ARG A 4 -28.11 -16.76 -14.73
C ARG A 4 -27.57 -15.34 -14.53
N LYS A 5 -27.69 -14.80 -13.30
CA LYS A 5 -26.98 -13.58 -12.90
C LYS A 5 -25.49 -13.85 -13.15
N SER A 6 -24.92 -13.15 -14.13
CA SER A 6 -23.48 -13.18 -14.33
C SER A 6 -22.82 -12.73 -13.02
N ARG A 7 -21.80 -13.48 -12.59
CA ARG A 7 -21.03 -13.11 -11.40
C ARG A 7 -20.42 -11.74 -11.68
N ALA A 8 -20.81 -10.75 -10.88
CA ALA A 8 -20.24 -9.41 -10.99
C ALA A 8 -18.72 -9.50 -10.79
N LYS A 9 -17.96 -8.73 -11.59
CA LYS A 9 -16.51 -8.67 -11.43
C LYS A 9 -16.19 -8.14 -10.02
N PRO A 10 -15.17 -8.70 -9.35
CA PRO A 10 -14.75 -8.19 -8.05
C PRO A 10 -14.37 -6.72 -8.16
N PRO A 11 -14.61 -5.92 -7.11
CA PRO A 11 -14.26 -4.51 -7.12
C PRO A 11 -12.74 -4.36 -7.32
N PRO A 12 -12.30 -3.31 -8.05
CA PRO A 12 -10.90 -3.02 -8.20
C PRO A 12 -10.25 -2.83 -6.82
N LYS A 13 -9.05 -3.39 -6.64
CA LYS A 13 -8.29 -3.22 -5.40
C LYS A 13 -8.05 -1.73 -5.16
N LYS A 14 -8.28 -1.27 -3.94
CA LYS A 14 -7.90 0.09 -3.54
C LYS A 14 -6.40 0.25 -3.78
N ARG A 15 -6.03 1.34 -4.45
CA ARG A 15 -4.63 1.69 -4.66
C ARG A 15 -4.03 1.98 -3.28
N MET A 16 -3.00 1.24 -2.90
CA MET A 16 -2.15 1.63 -1.78
C MET A 16 -1.00 2.44 -2.36
N ASP A 17 -0.83 3.67 -1.90
CA ASP A 17 0.32 4.46 -2.28
C ASP A 17 1.59 3.83 -1.71
N LYS A 18 2.68 3.94 -2.46
CA LYS A 18 3.98 3.48 -1.98
C LYS A 18 4.41 4.41 -0.86
N LEU A 19 4.60 3.84 0.33
CA LEU A 19 5.23 4.52 1.45
C LEU A 19 6.74 4.45 1.29
N ASP A 20 7.43 5.52 1.69
CA ASP A 20 8.88 5.50 1.80
C ASP A 20 9.32 4.51 2.87
N THR A 21 10.45 3.85 2.63
CA THR A 21 11.05 2.93 3.61
C THR A 21 12.20 3.58 4.37
N VAL A 22 12.60 4.80 4.01
CA VAL A 22 13.75 5.51 4.58
C VAL A 22 13.31 6.87 5.14
N PHE A 23 13.72 7.16 6.37
CA PHE A 23 13.32 8.35 7.12
C PHE A 23 14.49 9.04 7.83
N SER A 24 14.26 10.29 8.21
CA SER A 24 15.17 11.06 9.08
C SER A 24 15.13 10.53 10.52
N CYS A 25 16.30 10.29 11.12
CA CYS A 25 16.36 9.91 12.53
C CYS A 25 16.06 11.12 13.43
N PRO A 26 15.13 11.03 14.39
CA PRO A 26 14.80 12.15 15.26
C PRO A 26 15.89 12.46 16.30
N PHE A 27 16.88 11.58 16.47
CA PHE A 27 17.96 11.77 17.45
C PHE A 27 19.20 12.42 16.84
N CYS A 28 19.62 11.98 15.65
CA CYS A 28 20.80 12.52 14.97
C CYS A 28 20.48 13.44 13.78
N ASN A 29 19.20 13.60 13.44
CA ASN A 29 18.69 14.42 12.33
C ASN A 29 19.29 14.10 10.94
N HIS A 30 19.87 12.91 10.77
CA HIS A 30 20.43 12.46 9.49
C HIS A 30 19.30 11.93 8.60
N GLY A 31 19.15 12.51 7.39
CA GLY A 31 17.95 12.39 6.55
C GLY A 31 17.59 11.01 6.00
N SER A 32 18.48 10.03 6.14
CA SER A 32 18.30 8.68 5.57
C SER A 32 18.79 7.56 6.49
N SER A 33 18.73 7.80 7.80
CA SER A 33 19.35 6.91 8.79
C SER A 33 18.41 5.87 9.38
N VAL A 34 17.11 5.92 9.08
CA VAL A 34 16.12 4.96 9.58
C VAL A 34 15.50 4.21 8.42
N GLU A 35 15.61 2.87 8.42
CA GLU A 35 14.98 1.99 7.44
C GLU A 35 13.85 1.17 8.09
N CYS A 36 12.71 1.05 7.41
CA CYS A 36 11.58 0.22 7.85
C CYS A 36 11.75 -1.22 7.33
N ARG A 37 11.84 -2.20 8.23
CA ARG A 37 11.76 -3.64 7.91
C ARG A 37 10.35 -4.14 8.19
N LEU A 38 9.67 -4.58 7.13
CA LEU A 38 8.31 -5.16 7.17
C LEU A 38 8.34 -6.65 7.53
#